data_AF-A0A061RFJ9-F1
#
_entry.id   AF-A0A061RFJ9-F1
#
_cell.length_a   1.000
_cell.length_b   1.000
_cell.length_c   1.000
_cell.angle_alpha   90.00
_cell.angle_beta   90.00
_cell.angle_gamma   90.00
#
_symmetry.space_group_name_H-M   'P 1'
#
loop_
_entity.id
_entity.type
_entity.pdbx_description
1 polymer ?
#
loop_
_entity_poly.entity_id
_entity_poly.type
_entity_poly.pdbx_seq_one_letter_code
_entity_poly.pdbx_strand_id
1 'polypeptide(L)'
;MGLTAHREIAIGAITALGHKHGLAVEVYSGNHGFRDYVEILRRSKAFISPLGIGEFSGILAGSLLVKPMASKLEAYPNIYDANITVSTAIDFSDLEEK
;
A
#
# COMPACT_ATOMS: atom_id res chain seq x y z
N MET A 1 7.09 -16.89 1.39
CA MET A 1 5.91 -16.13 1.83
C MET A 1 4.97 -15.97 0.65
N GLY A 2 3.69 -16.29 0.79
CA GLY A 2 2.69 -16.18 -0.29
C GLY A 2 2.04 -14.80 -0.34
N LEU A 3 1.37 -14.49 -1.47
CA LEU A 3 0.66 -13.22 -1.70
C LEU A 3 -0.37 -12.90 -0.61
N THR A 4 -1.19 -13.90 -0.25
CA THR A 4 -2.22 -13.78 0.79
C THR A 4 -1.61 -13.46 2.15
N ALA A 5 -0.57 -14.20 2.54
CA ALA A 5 0.12 -13.97 3.81
C ALA A 5 0.70 -12.55 3.89
N HIS A 6 1.26 -12.04 2.79
CA HIS A 6 1.82 -10.68 2.78
C HIS A 6 0.73 -9.58 2.86
N ARG A 7 -0.48 -9.85 2.37
CA ARG A 7 -1.63 -8.94 2.57
C ARG A 7 -2.08 -8.93 4.03
N GLU A 8 -2.08 -10.09 4.68
CA GLU A 8 -2.42 -10.21 6.11
C GLU A 8 -1.41 -9.44 6.98
N ILE A 9 -0.12 -9.50 6.66
CA ILE A 9 0.91 -8.71 7.36
C ILE A 9 0.63 -7.20 7.20
N ALA A 10 0.32 -6.74 5.98
CA ALA A 10 0.01 -5.33 5.73
C ALA A 10 -1.24 -4.86 6.51
N ILE A 11 -2.30 -5.67 6.51
CA ILE A 11 -3.51 -5.39 7.30
C ILE A 11 -3.15 -5.32 8.78
N GLY A 12 -2.38 -6.28 9.29
CA GLY A 12 -1.92 -6.31 10.68
C GLY A 12 -1.15 -5.05 11.07
N ALA A 13 -0.22 -4.59 10.23
CA ALA A 13 0.55 -3.37 10.46
C ALA A 13 -0.35 -2.12 10.52
N ILE A 14 -1.28 -1.97 9.56
CA ILE A 14 -2.23 -0.84 9.53
C ILE A 14 -3.16 -0.86 10.74
N THR A 15 -3.70 -2.04 11.09
CA THR A 15 -4.56 -2.19 12.27
C THR A 15 -3.80 -1.87 13.57
N ALA A 16 -2.54 -2.29 13.70
CA ALA A 16 -1.71 -1.95 14.85
C ALA A 16 -1.48 -0.44 14.97
N LEU A 17 -1.17 0.24 13.86
CA LEU A 17 -1.06 1.71 13.83
C LEU A 17 -2.38 2.40 14.17
N GLY A 18 -3.49 1.89 13.65
CA GLY A 18 -4.81 2.39 13.98
C GLY A 18 -5.11 2.31 15.48
N HIS A 19 -4.79 1.17 16.09
CA HIS A 19 -4.98 0.97 17.52
C HIS A 19 -4.04 1.84 18.37
N LYS A 20 -2.81 2.06 17.91
CA LYS A 20 -1.80 2.91 18.58
C LYS A 20 -2.19 4.38 18.58
N HIS A 21 -2.71 4.88 17.45
CA HIS A 21 -3.00 6.29 17.22
C HIS A 21 -4.48 6.66 17.34
N GLY A 22 -5.35 5.71 17.68
CA GLY A 22 -6.79 5.93 17.78
C GLY A 22 -7.46 6.25 16.44
N LEU A 23 -6.93 5.71 15.33
CA LEU A 23 -7.46 5.91 13.99
C LEU A 23 -8.53 4.86 13.66
N ALA A 24 -9.55 5.28 12.92
CA ALA A 24 -10.51 4.34 12.35
C ALA A 24 -9.81 3.47 11.29
N VAL A 25 -9.86 2.16 11.47
CA VAL A 25 -9.37 1.18 10.49
C VAL A 25 -10.51 0.25 10.13
N GLU A 26 -10.86 0.24 8.86
CA GLU A 26 -11.90 -0.62 8.30
C GLU A 26 -11.25 -1.64 7.36
N VAL A 27 -11.50 -2.93 7.63
CA VAL A 27 -10.99 -4.02 6.81
C VAL A 27 -12.12 -4.54 5.94
N TYR A 28 -12.02 -4.27 4.64
CA TYR A 28 -12.99 -4.72 3.66
C TYR A 28 -12.56 -6.03 3.03
N SER A 29 -13.30 -7.11 3.29
CA SER A 29 -13.13 -8.40 2.61
C SER A 29 -14.26 -8.61 1.60
N GLY A 30 -13.96 -8.55 0.32
CA GLY A 30 -14.97 -8.75 -0.73
C GLY A 30 -14.47 -8.35 -2.11
N ASN A 31 -15.20 -8.79 -3.14
CA ASN A 31 -14.89 -8.46 -4.52
C ASN A 31 -15.44 -7.07 -4.83
N HIS A 32 -14.60 -6.05 -4.68
CA HIS A 32 -14.95 -4.68 -5.06
C HIS A 32 -14.76 -4.53 -6.56
N GLY A 33 -15.71 -3.86 -7.22
CA GLY A 33 -15.56 -3.53 -8.63
C GLY A 33 -14.33 -2.65 -8.83
N PHE A 34 -13.70 -2.74 -10.00
CA PHE A 34 -12.56 -1.88 -10.36
C PHE A 34 -12.89 -0.39 -10.19
N ARG A 35 -14.14 0.00 -10.48
CA ARG A 35 -14.62 1.37 -10.30
C ARG A 35 -14.56 1.83 -8.83
N ASP A 36 -15.03 1.00 -7.91
CA ASP A 36 -15.05 1.34 -6.48
C ASP A 36 -13.62 1.42 -5.93
N TYR A 37 -12.75 0.51 -6.38
CA TYR A 37 -11.33 0.54 -6.08
C TYR A 37 -10.67 1.87 -6.52
N VAL A 38 -10.92 2.33 -7.74
CA VAL A 38 -10.39 3.60 -8.24
C VAL A 38 -10.96 4.79 -7.47
N GLU A 39 -12.26 4.79 -7.14
CA GLU A 39 -12.86 5.86 -6.33
C GLU A 39 -12.26 5.95 -4.93
N ILE A 40 -11.96 4.81 -4.29
CA ILE A 40 -11.25 4.76 -3.00
C ILE A 40 -9.85 5.35 -3.16
N LEU A 41 -9.11 4.96 -4.19
CA LEU A 41 -7.77 5.48 -4.43
C LEU A 41 -7.75 6.99 -4.65
N ARG A 42 -8.71 7.55 -5.40
CA ARG A 42 -8.80 9.01 -5.64
C ARG A 42 -9.07 9.82 -4.37
N ARG A 43 -9.66 9.19 -3.37
CA ARG A 43 -9.92 9.80 -2.05
C ARG A 43 -8.79 9.54 -1.04
N SER A 44 -7.85 8.68 -1.40
CA SER A 44 -6.75 8.26 -0.53
C SER A 44 -5.51 9.14 -0.75
N LYS A 45 -4.91 9.62 0.34
CA LYS A 45 -3.66 10.39 0.27
C LYS A 45 -2.45 9.49 0.04
N ALA A 46 -2.46 8.32 0.69
CA ALA A 46 -1.43 7.30 0.56
C ALA A 46 -2.08 5.95 0.27
N PHE A 47 -1.39 5.12 -0.51
CA PHE A 47 -1.80 3.79 -0.87
C PHE A 47 -0.68 2.81 -0.56
N ILE A 48 -0.92 1.94 0.43
CA ILE A 48 0.01 0.87 0.79
C ILE A 48 -0.29 -0.33 -0.12
N SER A 49 0.70 -0.71 -0.93
CA SER A 49 0.60 -1.84 -1.85
C SER A 49 1.42 -3.02 -1.34
N PRO A 50 0.80 -4.07 -0.78
CA PRO A 50 1.47 -5.33 -0.53
C PRO A 50 2.06 -5.90 -1.83
N LEU A 51 2.95 -6.90 -1.75
CA LEU A 51 3.36 -7.69 -2.92
C LEU A 51 2.11 -8.09 -3.71
N GLY A 52 2.16 -7.94 -5.04
CA GLY A 52 1.00 -8.12 -5.91
C GLY A 52 1.03 -7.23 -7.14
N ILE A 53 -0.17 -6.99 -7.69
CA ILE A 53 -0.42 -6.12 -8.84
C ILE A 53 -1.39 -5.00 -8.42
N GLY A 54 -1.27 -3.83 -9.03
CA GLY A 54 -2.23 -2.73 -8.88
C GLY A 54 -1.61 -1.38 -8.48
N GLU A 55 -0.29 -1.33 -8.32
CA GLU A 55 0.49 -0.13 -7.96
C GLU A 55 0.21 1.05 -8.90
N PHE A 56 0.09 0.75 -10.19
CA PHE A 56 -0.10 1.75 -11.23
C PHE A 56 -1.40 2.54 -11.07
N SER A 57 -2.48 1.86 -10.64
CA SER A 57 -3.78 2.50 -10.42
C SER A 57 -3.72 3.52 -9.27
N GLY A 58 -2.94 3.23 -8.22
CA GLY A 58 -2.76 4.14 -7.08
C GLY A 58 -2.04 5.42 -7.47
N ILE A 59 -0.96 5.31 -8.24
CA ILE A 59 -0.19 6.46 -8.71
C ILE A 59 -1.05 7.35 -9.63
N LEU A 60 -1.75 6.75 -10.61
CA LEU A 60 -2.61 7.50 -11.53
C LEU A 60 -3.81 8.17 -10.84
N ALA A 61 -4.27 7.61 -9.73
CA ALA A 61 -5.33 8.21 -8.92
C ALA A 61 -4.84 9.41 -8.07
N GLY A 62 -3.54 9.70 -8.06
CA GLY A 62 -2.93 10.80 -7.32
C GLY A 62 -2.56 10.46 -5.87
N SER A 63 -2.55 9.17 -5.51
CA SER A 63 -2.13 8.72 -4.18
C SER A 63 -0.62 8.46 -4.12
N LEU A 64 -0.01 8.74 -2.96
CA LEU A 64 1.38 8.39 -2.69
C LEU A 64 1.51 6.87 -2.52
N LEU A 65 2.30 6.22 -3.37
CA LEU A 65 2.53 4.78 -3.28
C LEU A 65 3.51 4.47 -2.13
N VAL A 66 3.12 3.57 -1.23
CA VAL A 66 4.00 2.96 -0.23
C VAL A 66 4.16 1.48 -0.61
N LYS A 67 5.40 1.06 -0.87
CA LYS A 67 5.70 -0.27 -1.42
C LYS A 67 6.84 -0.94 -0.64
N PRO A 68 6.67 -2.20 -0.20
CA PRO A 68 7.75 -2.93 0.45
C PRO A 68 8.89 -3.16 -0.53
N MET A 69 10.11 -2.91 -0.08
CA MET A 69 11.34 -3.13 -0.86
C MET A 69 11.33 -2.46 -2.25
N ALA A 70 10.68 -1.29 -2.39
CA ALA A 70 10.62 -0.57 -3.66
C ALA A 70 12.01 -0.30 -4.26
N SER A 71 13.01 -0.04 -3.41
CA SER A 71 14.41 0.14 -3.82
C SER A 71 15.06 -1.06 -4.50
N LYS A 72 14.43 -2.24 -4.45
CA LYS A 72 14.88 -3.47 -5.10
C LYS A 72 14.07 -3.81 -6.36
N LEU A 73 13.15 -2.93 -6.76
CA LEU A 73 12.30 -3.10 -7.93
C LEU A 73 12.69 -2.08 -9.00
N GLU A 74 12.60 -2.50 -10.26
CA GLU A 74 12.83 -1.65 -11.41
C GLU A 74 11.63 -1.74 -12.36
N ALA A 75 11.27 -0.62 -12.96
CA ALA A 75 10.22 -0.52 -13.96
C ALA A 75 10.58 0.55 -15.01
N TYR A 76 9.85 0.57 -16.13
CA TYR A 76 9.99 1.61 -17.14
C TYR A 76 8.60 2.17 -17.53
N PRO A 77 8.28 3.43 -17.18
CA PRO A 77 9.05 4.35 -16.34
C PRO A 77 9.24 3.83 -14.91
N ASN A 78 10.33 4.23 -14.23
CA ASN A 78 10.64 3.70 -12.92
C ASN A 78 9.76 4.33 -11.83
N ILE A 79 8.60 3.73 -11.61
CA ILE A 79 7.66 4.17 -10.57
C ILE A 79 8.15 3.90 -9.15
N TYR A 80 9.18 3.06 -8.96
CA TYR A 80 9.74 2.70 -7.66
C TYR A 80 10.88 3.61 -7.21
N ASP A 81 11.18 4.66 -7.97
CA ASP A 81 12.13 5.71 -7.59
C ASP A 81 11.71 6.38 -6.28
N ALA A 82 12.69 6.72 -5.43
CA ALA A 82 12.46 7.28 -4.11
C ALA A 82 11.77 8.65 -4.11
N ASN A 83 11.75 9.36 -5.25
CA ASN A 83 11.01 10.61 -5.40
C ASN A 83 9.51 10.40 -5.70
N ILE A 84 9.11 9.17 -6.05
CA ILE A 84 7.75 8.82 -6.47
C ILE A 84 7.08 7.87 -5.46
N THR A 85 7.85 6.92 -4.93
CA THR A 85 7.37 5.85 -4.06
C THR A 85 8.13 5.82 -2.75
N VAL A 86 7.39 5.63 -1.67
CA VAL A 86 7.95 5.42 -0.34
C VAL A 86 8.25 3.94 -0.13
N SER A 87 9.51 3.61 0.15
CA SER A 87 9.93 2.23 0.42
C SER A 87 9.82 1.90 1.91
N THR A 88 9.18 0.78 2.21
CA THR A 88 9.11 0.17 3.56
C THR A 88 9.80 -1.20 3.58
N ALA A 89 10.06 -1.72 4.78
CA ALA A 89 10.51 -3.08 5.02
C ALA A 89 9.49 -4.10 4.50
N ILE A 90 9.96 -5.32 4.23
CA ILE A 90 9.10 -6.38 3.68
C ILE A 90 7.97 -6.79 4.64
N ASP A 91 8.14 -6.55 5.92
CA ASP A 91 7.21 -6.88 6.99
C ASP A 91 6.46 -5.65 7.53
N PHE A 92 6.63 -4.48 6.89
CA PHE A 92 6.06 -3.20 7.31
C PHE A 92 6.49 -2.75 8.72
N SER A 93 7.59 -3.29 9.25
CA SER A 93 8.10 -2.95 10.57
C SER A 93 8.52 -1.48 10.71
N ASP A 94 8.92 -0.84 9.61
CA ASP A 94 9.31 0.57 9.55
C ASP A 94 8.21 1.49 9.00
N LEU A 95 6.96 1.01 8.90
CA LEU A 95 5.86 1.74 8.24
C LEU A 95 5.48 3.02 8.99
N GLU A 96 5.71 3.10 10.31
CA GLU A 96 5.38 4.29 11.10
C GLU A 96 6.32 5.47 10.82
N GLU A 97 7.58 5.18 10.50
CA GLU A 97 8.61 6.17 10.23
C GLU A 97 8.59 6.72 8.79
N LYS A 98 7.67 6.23 7.95
CA LYS A 98 7.53 6.60 6.54
C LYS A 98 6.45 7.65 6.31
#